data_AF-H8FVW1-F1
#
_entry.id   AF-H8FVW1-F1
#
_cell.length_a   1.000
_cell.length_b   1.000
_cell.length_c   1.000
_cell.angle_alpha   90.00
_cell.angle_beta   90.00
_cell.angle_gamma   90.00
#
_symmetry.space_group_name_H-M   'P 1'
#
loop_
_entity.id
_entity.type
_entity.pdbx_description
1 polymer ?
#
loop_
_entity_poly.entity_id
_entity_poly.type
_entity_poly.pdbx_seq_one_letter_code
_entity_poly.pdbx_strand_id
1 'polypeptide(L)'
;MSDAPIFDPETGEVLEAGDTPPPVAAMSLDNARAMLVREHGVAIGSDDPLLMLVTLHQGFLRDYETVLRRHDAAIAAILTTTGSTCADAVETVLTSLKDKTVKASLDQAFALVERQALAMDDLRRALRSHRRVLVVLTALSLAGCALALTILFSIVR
;
A
#
# COMPACT_ATOMS: atom_id res chain seq x y z
N MET A 1 14.57 6.78 -22.17
CA MET A 1 14.32 7.88 -21.23
C MET A 1 12.84 7.87 -20.94
N SER A 2 12.46 7.42 -19.75
CA SER A 2 11.07 7.41 -19.29
C SER A 2 10.81 8.76 -18.65
N ASP A 3 10.09 9.62 -19.37
CA ASP A 3 9.65 10.92 -18.90
C ASP A 3 8.50 10.70 -17.93
N ALA A 4 8.83 10.56 -16.63
CA ALA A 4 7.83 10.42 -15.60
C ALA A 4 7.35 11.84 -15.22
N PRO A 5 6.06 12.16 -15.35
CA PRO A 5 5.55 13.48 -15.03
C PRO A 5 5.81 13.81 -13.56
N ILE A 6 6.41 14.97 -13.31
CA ILE A 6 6.61 15.51 -11.96
C ILE A 6 5.30 16.17 -11.55
N PHE A 7 4.68 15.63 -10.50
CA PHE A 7 3.41 16.11 -9.97
C PHE A 7 3.66 17.10 -8.82
N ASP A 8 2.96 18.24 -8.85
CA ASP A 8 2.87 19.13 -7.70
C ASP A 8 1.90 18.55 -6.66
N PRO A 9 2.35 18.25 -5.42
CA PRO A 9 1.54 17.62 -4.39
C PRO A 9 0.39 18.49 -3.88
N GLU A 10 0.36 19.81 -4.14
CA GLU A 10 -0.70 20.69 -3.63
C GLU A 10 -1.82 20.99 -4.63
N THR A 11 -1.54 20.97 -5.93
CA THR A 11 -2.49 21.37 -7.00
C THR A 11 -2.92 20.23 -7.90
N GLY A 12 -2.21 19.10 -7.89
CA GLY A 12 -2.50 17.96 -8.76
C GLY A 12 -2.25 18.23 -10.25
N GLU A 13 -1.58 19.34 -10.56
CA GLU A 13 -1.23 19.72 -11.92
C GLU A 13 0.06 19.01 -12.34
N VAL A 14 0.08 18.55 -13.59
CA VAL A 14 1.31 18.04 -14.22
C VAL A 14 2.17 19.26 -14.49
N LEU A 15 3.30 19.38 -13.79
CA LEU A 15 4.29 20.38 -14.15
C LEU A 15 4.83 19.94 -15.51
N GLU A 16 4.36 20.59 -16.59
CA GLU A 16 5.03 20.51 -17.89
C GLU A 16 6.51 20.75 -17.61
N ALA A 17 7.34 19.79 -18.00
CA ALA A 17 8.78 19.88 -17.86
C ALA A 17 9.22 21.16 -18.56
N GLY A 18 9.37 22.23 -17.78
CA GLY A 18 9.74 23.54 -18.27
C GLY A 18 11.02 23.38 -19.06
N ASP A 19 10.92 23.75 -20.33
CA ASP A 19 11.98 23.94 -21.32
C ASP A 19 13.33 23.41 -20.83
N THR A 20 13.62 22.13 -21.13
CA THR A 20 14.92 21.54 -20.81
C THR A 20 16.00 22.53 -21.20
N PRO A 21 16.87 22.97 -20.26
CA PRO A 21 17.92 23.92 -20.56
C PRO A 21 18.66 23.45 -21.82
N PRO A 22 18.94 24.35 -22.78
CA PRO A 22 19.62 23.95 -24.00
C PRO A 22 20.85 23.13 -23.60
N PRO A 23 21.05 21.96 -24.22
CA PRO A 23 22.13 21.07 -23.83
C PRO A 23 23.41 21.88 -23.79
N VAL A 24 24.08 21.89 -22.64
CA VAL A 24 25.34 22.61 -22.42
C VAL A 24 26.40 21.90 -23.25
N ALA A 25 26.40 22.18 -24.55
CA ALA A 25 27.31 21.59 -25.50
C ALA A 25 28.61 22.40 -25.51
N ALA A 26 29.73 21.72 -25.34
CA ALA A 26 31.04 22.33 -25.50
C ALA A 26 31.14 22.99 -26.89
N MET A 27 31.56 24.26 -26.93
CA MET A 27 31.77 24.97 -28.20
C MET A 27 32.79 24.22 -29.06
N SER A 28 32.47 23.93 -30.32
CA SER A 28 33.38 23.25 -31.26
C SER A 28 34.57 24.16 -31.63
N LEU A 29 35.68 23.56 -32.07
CA LEU A 29 36.88 24.33 -32.50
C LEU A 29 36.58 25.24 -33.69
N ASP A 30 35.77 24.77 -34.65
CA ASP A 30 35.38 25.56 -35.80
C ASP A 30 34.46 26.72 -35.43
N ASN A 31 33.54 26.50 -34.48
CA ASN A 31 32.72 27.58 -33.94
C ASN A 31 33.56 28.61 -33.18
N ALA A 32 34.53 28.16 -32.39
CA ALA A 32 35.46 29.04 -31.69
C ALA A 32 36.25 29.92 -32.68
N ARG A 33 36.77 29.31 -33.74
CA ARG A 33 37.51 30.02 -34.80
C ARG A 33 36.62 31.02 -35.53
N ALA A 34 35.42 30.61 -35.92
CA ALA A 34 34.45 31.49 -36.59
C ALA A 34 34.04 32.67 -35.69
N MET A 35 33.87 32.44 -34.39
CA MET A 35 33.51 33.48 -33.43
C MET A 35 34.64 34.51 -33.25
N LEU A 36 35.89 34.05 -33.11
CA LEU A 36 37.06 34.93 -32.98
C LEU A 36 37.30 35.76 -34.25
N VAL A 37 37.08 35.19 -35.44
CA VAL A 37 37.11 35.93 -36.70
C VAL A 37 35.98 36.96 -36.77
N ARG A 38 34.75 36.59 -36.38
CA ARG A 38 33.59 37.47 -36.46
C ARG A 38 33.67 38.66 -35.50
N GLU A 39 34.12 38.45 -34.27
CA GLU A 39 34.09 39.47 -33.22
C GLU A 39 35.37 40.29 -33.13
N HIS A 40 36.52 39.69 -33.47
CA HIS A 40 37.82 40.34 -33.34
C HIS A 40 38.57 40.48 -34.67
N GLY A 41 38.07 39.91 -35.78
CA GLY A 41 38.71 40.00 -37.09
C GLY A 41 40.01 39.19 -37.21
N VAL A 42 40.33 38.33 -36.23
CA VAL A 42 41.60 37.60 -36.17
C VAL A 42 41.42 36.18 -36.71
N ALA A 43 42.14 35.86 -37.80
CA ALA A 43 42.25 34.51 -38.31
C ALA A 43 43.33 33.74 -37.54
N ILE A 44 42.90 32.76 -36.75
CA ILE A 44 43.75 31.99 -35.87
C ILE A 44 44.19 30.69 -36.56
N GLY A 45 45.48 30.36 -36.49
CA GLY A 45 46.06 29.12 -37.01
C GLY A 45 45.79 27.90 -36.12
N SER A 46 46.05 26.68 -36.61
CA SER A 46 45.80 25.43 -35.86
C SER A 46 46.68 25.29 -34.60
N ASP A 47 47.89 25.85 -34.64
CA ASP A 47 48.89 25.75 -33.57
C ASP A 47 48.76 26.85 -32.51
N ASP A 48 47.68 27.62 -32.54
CA ASP A 48 47.48 28.72 -31.60
C ASP A 48 47.10 28.19 -30.20
N PRO A 49 47.77 28.66 -29.13
CA PRO A 49 47.47 28.26 -27.76
C PRO A 49 46.01 28.50 -27.35
N LEU A 50 45.30 29.47 -27.96
CA LEU A 50 43.89 29.72 -27.68
C LEU A 50 42.99 28.55 -28.11
N LEU A 51 43.27 27.91 -29.26
CA LEU A 51 42.53 26.74 -29.71
C LEU A 51 42.91 25.48 -28.90
N MET A 52 44.14 25.43 -28.40
CA MET A 52 44.57 24.37 -27.48
C MET A 52 43.79 24.44 -26.15
N LEU A 53 43.50 25.65 -25.65
CA LEU A 53 42.65 25.85 -24.48
C LEU A 53 41.20 25.41 -24.72
N VAL A 54 40.62 25.72 -25.88
CA VAL A 54 39.27 25.25 -26.26
C VAL A 54 39.23 23.71 -26.29
N THR A 55 40.28 23.07 -26.82
CA THR A 55 40.40 21.61 -26.86
C THR A 55 40.46 21.01 -25.45
N LEU A 56 41.23 21.62 -24.54
CA LEU A 56 41.26 21.22 -23.13
C LEU A 56 39.89 21.37 -22.45
N HIS A 57 39.17 22.45 -22.73
CA HIS A 57 37.82 22.68 -22.19
C HIS A 57 36.81 21.65 -22.70
N GLN A 58 36.89 21.29 -23.98
CA GLN A 58 36.08 20.21 -24.56
C GLN A 58 36.39 18.85 -23.91
N GLY A 59 37.67 18.57 -23.64
CA GLY A 59 38.09 17.37 -22.92
C GLY A 59 37.53 17.33 -21.50
N PHE A 60 37.67 18.44 -20.76
CA PHE A 60 37.12 18.59 -19.42
C PHE A 60 35.60 18.38 -19.38
N LEU A 61 34.86 18.96 -20.33
CA LEU A 61 33.41 18.80 -20.39
C LEU A 61 33.00 17.35 -20.68
N ARG A 62 33.76 16.61 -21.50
CA ARG A 62 33.53 15.17 -21.71
C ARG A 62 33.78 14.34 -20.46
N ASP A 63 34.86 14.65 -19.74
CA ASP A 63 35.17 13.97 -18.48
C ASP A 63 34.10 14.27 -17.44
N TYR A 64 33.66 15.53 -17.36
CA TYR A 64 32.59 15.97 -16.49
C TYR A 64 31.27 15.27 -16.80
N GLU A 65 30.89 15.15 -18.06
CA GLU A 65 29.68 14.44 -18.47
C GLU A 65 29.75 12.94 -18.12
N THR A 66 30.94 12.34 -18.21
CA THR A 66 31.16 10.95 -17.77
C THR A 66 30.95 10.79 -16.27
N VAL A 67 31.44 11.75 -15.47
CA VAL A 67 31.22 11.78 -14.01
C VAL A 67 29.74 11.98 -13.70
N LEU A 68 29.06 12.88 -14.42
CA LEU A 68 27.64 13.15 -14.22
C LEU A 68 26.78 11.91 -14.49
N ARG A 69 27.05 11.19 -15.59
CA ARG A 69 26.37 9.92 -15.90
C ARG A 69 26.58 8.85 -14.84
N ARG A 70 27.78 8.80 -14.22
CA ARG A 70 28.04 7.90 -13.09
C ARG A 70 27.21 8.28 -11.86
N HIS A 71 27.07 9.57 -11.60
CA HIS A 71 26.20 10.06 -10.52
C HIS A 71 24.73 9.73 -10.77
N ASP A 72 24.22 9.96 -11.97
CA ASP A 72 22.83 9.63 -12.33
C ASP A 72 22.54 8.13 -12.14
N ALA A 73 23.48 7.27 -12.57
CA ALA A 73 23.37 5.83 -12.38
C ALA A 73 23.39 5.44 -10.89
N ALA A 74 24.24 6.08 -10.09
CA ALA A 74 24.30 5.85 -8.64
C ALA A 74 23.01 6.30 -7.93
N ILE A 75 22.47 7.47 -8.30
CA ILE A 75 21.21 7.99 -7.76
C ILE A 75 20.05 7.05 -8.14
N ALA A 76 19.98 6.63 -9.40
CA ALA A 76 18.96 5.68 -9.85
C ALA A 76 19.01 4.36 -9.06
N ALA A 77 20.21 3.83 -8.80
CA ALA A 77 20.42 2.63 -7.99
C ALA A 77 20.00 2.82 -6.51
N ILE A 78 20.33 3.97 -5.91
CA ILE A 78 19.92 4.30 -4.54
C ILE A 78 18.39 4.44 -4.48
N LEU A 79 17.77 5.08 -5.46
CA LEU A 79 16.33 5.30 -5.48
C LEU A 79 15.56 3.98 -5.65
N THR A 80 16.05 3.08 -6.50
CA THR A 80 15.45 1.75 -6.68
C THR A 80 15.59 0.89 -5.43
N THR A 81 16.77 0.86 -4.81
CA THR A 81 16.99 0.10 -3.56
C THR A 81 16.18 0.66 -2.39
N THR A 82 16.10 1.98 -2.27
CA THR A 82 15.28 2.64 -1.23
C THR A 82 13.79 2.39 -1.48
N GLY A 83 13.35 2.47 -2.75
CA GLY A 83 11.98 2.19 -3.15
C GLY A 83 11.54 0.76 -2.85
N SER A 84 12.38 -0.23 -3.19
CA SER A 84 12.08 -1.64 -2.90
C SER A 84 12.07 -1.92 -1.40
N THR A 85 13.03 -1.37 -0.65
CA THR A 85 13.10 -1.54 0.81
C THR A 85 11.88 -0.92 1.50
N CYS A 86 11.41 0.24 1.03
CA CYS A 86 10.20 0.87 1.54
C CYS A 86 8.96 0.02 1.23
N ALA A 87 8.83 -0.50 0.01
CA ALA A 87 7.72 -1.39 -0.37
C ALA A 87 7.69 -2.66 0.49
N ASP A 88 8.84 -3.31 0.70
CA ASP A 88 8.97 -4.51 1.54
C ASP A 88 8.61 -4.21 3.01
N ALA A 89 9.02 -3.05 3.53
CA ALA A 89 8.68 -2.63 4.88
C ALA A 89 7.18 -2.38 5.03
N VAL A 90 6.54 -1.73 4.05
CA VAL A 90 5.09 -1.51 4.03
C VAL A 90 4.34 -2.84 3.95
N GLU A 91 4.77 -3.78 3.11
CA GLU A 91 4.15 -5.10 3.01
C GLU A 91 4.28 -5.91 4.31
N THR A 92 5.45 -5.83 4.96
CA THR A 92 5.68 -6.46 6.28
C THR A 92 4.77 -5.88 7.36
N VAL A 93 4.58 -4.56 7.37
CA VAL A 93 3.67 -3.90 8.32
C VAL A 93 2.21 -4.28 8.04
N LEU A 94 1.81 -4.30 6.76
CA LEU A 94 0.45 -4.66 6.34
C LEU A 94 0.11 -6.12 6.68
N THR A 95 1.05 -7.04 6.45
CA THR A 95 0.87 -8.47 6.81
C THR A 95 0.79 -8.65 8.32
N SER A 96 1.65 -7.97 9.10
CA SER A 96 1.57 -7.98 10.56
C SER A 96 0.25 -7.42 11.09
N LEU A 97 -0.24 -6.32 10.51
CA LEU A 97 -1.53 -5.73 10.85
C LEU A 97 -2.68 -6.68 10.50
N LYS A 98 -2.70 -7.25 9.31
CA LYS A 98 -3.68 -8.26 8.88
C LYS A 98 -3.73 -9.42 9.87
N ASP A 99 -2.59 -10.00 10.22
CA ASP A 99 -2.54 -11.14 11.14
C ASP A 99 -3.02 -10.77 12.55
N LYS A 100 -2.63 -9.59 13.05
CA LYS A 100 -3.11 -9.07 14.35
C LYS A 100 -4.60 -8.79 14.34
N THR A 101 -5.13 -8.16 13.29
CA THR A 101 -6.56 -7.85 13.15
C THR A 101 -7.38 -9.12 13.00
N VAL A 102 -6.93 -10.08 12.18
CA VAL A 102 -7.60 -11.38 12.03
C VAL A 102 -7.58 -12.13 13.35
N LYS A 103 -6.44 -12.19 14.05
CA LYS A 103 -6.35 -12.84 15.35
C LYS A 103 -7.27 -12.18 16.39
N ALA A 104 -7.26 -10.86 16.49
CA ALA A 104 -8.16 -10.13 17.39
C ALA A 104 -9.64 -10.38 17.07
N SER A 105 -9.99 -10.43 15.77
CA SER A 105 -11.36 -10.73 15.33
C SER A 105 -11.78 -12.17 15.67
N LEU A 106 -10.85 -13.13 15.55
CA LEU A 106 -11.08 -14.53 15.92
C LEU A 106 -11.22 -14.68 17.43
N ASP A 107 -10.32 -14.07 18.22
CA ASP A 107 -10.40 -14.09 19.69
C ASP A 107 -11.73 -13.47 20.17
N GLN A 108 -12.17 -12.39 19.54
CA GLN A 108 -13.47 -11.78 19.84
C GLN A 108 -14.65 -12.66 19.42
N ALA A 109 -14.58 -13.33 18.26
CA ALA A 109 -15.59 -14.28 17.82
C ALA A 109 -15.66 -15.49 18.77
N PHE A 110 -14.51 -16.04 19.19
CA PHE A 110 -14.46 -17.13 20.17
C PHE A 110 -15.03 -16.71 21.52
N ALA A 111 -14.70 -15.50 22.01
CA ALA A 111 -15.28 -14.98 23.24
C ALA A 111 -16.80 -14.80 23.15
N LEU A 112 -17.32 -14.42 21.98
CA LEU A 112 -18.76 -14.28 21.75
C LEU A 112 -19.45 -15.64 21.66
N VAL A 113 -18.83 -16.61 20.98
CA VAL A 113 -19.31 -18.01 20.89
C VAL A 113 -19.31 -18.68 22.26
N GLU A 114 -18.29 -18.48 23.08
CA GLU A 114 -18.22 -19.02 24.43
C GLU A 114 -19.33 -18.45 25.32
N ARG A 115 -19.58 -17.14 25.25
CA ARG A 115 -20.73 -16.51 25.93
C ARG A 115 -22.06 -17.05 25.43
N GLN A 116 -22.20 -17.28 24.13
CA GLN A 116 -23.42 -17.83 23.55
C GLN A 116 -23.62 -19.31 23.94
N ALA A 117 -22.54 -20.10 24.02
CA ALA A 117 -22.58 -21.48 24.48
C ALA A 117 -23.06 -21.57 25.93
N LEU A 118 -22.56 -20.70 26.82
CA LEU A 118 -23.03 -20.61 28.20
C LEU A 118 -24.50 -20.20 28.28
N ALA A 119 -24.93 -19.21 27.50
CA ALA A 119 -26.34 -18.79 27.43
C ALA A 119 -27.26 -19.90 26.89
N MET A 120 -26.81 -20.67 25.89
CA MET A 120 -27.54 -21.82 25.36
C MET A 120 -27.66 -22.95 26.39
N ASP A 121 -26.63 -23.17 27.21
CA ASP A 121 -26.69 -24.17 28.27
C ASP A 121 -27.68 -23.79 29.38
N ASP A 122 -27.77 -22.51 29.73
CA ASP A 122 -28.78 -22.03 30.69
C ASP A 122 -30.19 -22.12 30.12
N LEU A 123 -30.40 -21.78 28.84
CA LEU A 123 -31.69 -21.93 28.18
C LEU A 123 -32.08 -23.42 28.08
N ARG A 124 -31.13 -24.33 27.80
CA ARG A 124 -31.35 -25.78 27.83
C ARG A 124 -31.69 -26.30 29.24
N ARG A 125 -31.13 -25.73 30.30
CA ARG A 125 -31.49 -26.09 31.69
C ARG A 125 -32.90 -25.61 32.02
N ALA A 126 -33.26 -24.39 31.65
CA ALA A 126 -34.61 -23.85 31.82
C ALA A 126 -35.66 -24.62 31.02
N LEU A 127 -35.38 -24.97 29.76
CA LEU A 127 -36.29 -25.80 28.97
C LEU A 127 -36.47 -27.20 29.58
N ARG A 128 -35.43 -27.78 30.17
CA ARG A 128 -35.54 -29.09 30.85
C ARG A 128 -36.42 -29.03 32.09
N SER A 129 -36.38 -27.95 32.88
CA SER A 129 -37.27 -27.80 34.04
C SER A 129 -38.72 -27.55 33.60
N HIS A 130 -38.94 -26.66 32.62
CA HIS A 130 -40.28 -26.41 32.08
C HIS A 130 -40.90 -27.67 31.45
N ARG A 131 -40.10 -28.49 30.75
CA ARG A 131 -40.57 -29.78 30.21
C ARG A 131 -41.09 -30.71 31.31
N ARG A 132 -40.43 -30.77 32.47
CA ARG A 132 -40.91 -31.60 33.59
C ARG A 132 -42.24 -31.09 34.13
N VAL A 133 -42.36 -29.77 34.32
CA VAL A 133 -43.60 -29.15 34.81
C VAL A 133 -44.76 -29.40 33.85
N LEU A 134 -44.54 -29.21 32.55
CA LEU A 134 -45.56 -29.48 31.53
C LEU A 134 -46.01 -30.95 31.52
N VAL A 135 -45.07 -31.91 31.63
CA VAL A 135 -45.39 -33.34 31.70
C VAL A 135 -46.21 -33.70 32.94
N VAL A 136 -45.88 -33.11 34.09
CA VAL A 136 -46.66 -33.31 35.32
C VAL A 136 -48.06 -32.72 35.19
N LEU A 137 -48.18 -31.51 34.64
CA LEU A 137 -49.47 -30.85 34.48
C LEU A 137 -50.38 -31.59 33.47
N THR A 138 -49.83 -32.07 32.35
CA THR A 138 -50.59 -32.87 31.39
C THR A 138 -51.02 -34.20 31.97
N ALA A 139 -50.17 -34.87 32.75
CA ALA A 139 -50.54 -36.11 33.46
C ALA A 139 -51.66 -35.88 34.49
N LEU A 140 -51.59 -34.78 35.26
CA LEU A 140 -52.61 -34.43 36.24
C LEU A 140 -53.95 -34.09 35.59
N SER A 141 -53.93 -33.33 34.49
CA SER A 141 -55.13 -33.04 33.69
C SER A 141 -55.76 -34.31 33.13
N LEU A 142 -54.95 -35.24 32.61
CA LEU A 142 -55.42 -36.52 32.09
C LEU A 142 -56.05 -37.38 33.20
N ALA A 143 -55.44 -37.44 34.38
CA ALA A 143 -55.97 -38.17 35.53
C ALA A 143 -57.31 -37.58 36.02
N GLY A 144 -57.42 -36.25 36.06
CA GLY A 144 -58.67 -35.56 36.39
C GLY A 144 -59.80 -35.89 35.40
N CYS A 145 -59.51 -35.86 34.09
CA CYS A 145 -60.46 -36.28 33.06
C CYS A 145 -60.87 -37.76 33.21
N ALA A 146 -59.92 -38.65 33.50
CA ALA A 146 -60.22 -40.07 33.71
C ALA A 146 -61.13 -40.28 34.93
N LEU A 147 -60.86 -39.61 36.05
CA LEU A 147 -61.72 -39.69 37.24
C LEU A 147 -63.13 -39.18 36.96
N ALA A 148 -63.28 -38.03 36.29
CA ALA A 148 -64.59 -37.50 35.91
C ALA A 148 -65.38 -38.49 35.04
N LEU A 149 -64.71 -39.14 34.07
CA LEU A 149 -65.33 -40.17 33.23
C LEU A 149 -65.74 -41.41 34.04
N THR A 150 -64.93 -41.85 35.01
CA THR A 150 -65.28 -43.01 35.86
C THR A 150 -66.49 -42.72 36.75
N ILE A 151 -66.60 -41.51 37.32
CA ILE A 151 -67.74 -41.09 38.14
C ILE A 151 -69.01 -41.00 37.29
N LEU A 152 -68.92 -40.44 36.08
CA LEU A 152 -70.05 -40.37 35.16
C LEU A 152 -70.55 -41.79 34.79
N PHE A 153 -69.61 -42.71 34.51
CA PHE A 153 -69.94 -44.08 34.18
C PHE A 153 -70.54 -44.86 35.37
N SER A 154 -70.15 -44.56 36.61
CA SER A 154 -70.73 -45.19 37.80
C SER A 154 -72.12 -44.66 38.18
N ILE A 155 -72.49 -43.45 37.74
CA ILE A 155 -73.82 -42.88 37.97
C ILE A 155 -74.83 -43.34 36.90
N VAL A 156 -74.36 -43.55 35.67
CA VAL A 156 -75.19 -44.00 34.53
C VAL A 156 -75.48 -45.50 34.58
N ARG A 157 -74.66 -46.27 35.31
CA ARG A 157 -74.80 -47.73 35.49
C ARG A 157 -75.59 -48.05 36.75
#